data_AF-A0A924MIL1-F1
#
_entry.id   AF-A0A924MIL1-F1
#
_cell.length_a   1.000
_cell.length_b   1.000
_cell.length_c   1.000
_cell.angle_alpha   90.00
_cell.angle_beta   90.00
_cell.angle_gamma   90.00
#
_symmetry.space_group_name_H-M   'P 1'
#
loop_
_entity.id
_entity.type
_entity.pdbx_description
1 polymer ?
#
loop_
_entity_poly.entity_id
_entity_poly.type
_entity_poly.pdbx_seq_one_letter_code
_entity_poly.pdbx_strand_id
1 'polypeptide(L)'
;DAFGGPDDAHHSFTPTQKAISYAMTSVFTTGGIRGKSNNAGGQFHPRSFNMGLSRKVWEKVGGFIITRLGEDIEYSIRIHQAGFKIGLIPDAKVYHKRRTSFKQFWKQLHFFGRARINITTFYPKTLKVVHFFPVLFTLGLIFTLIANILNWQIAPICNLFLVIYLLLIFFDAWSKNKSLKVAFLSIFAAIIQLTAYGFGFMQDFWKKLILKNK
;
A
#
# COMPACT_ATOMS: atom_id res chain seq x y z
N ASP A 1 13.57 20.07 7.91
CA ASP A 1 13.18 19.93 9.33
C ASP A 1 12.94 18.49 9.75
N ALA A 2 12.22 17.73 8.93
CA ALA A 2 12.18 16.27 9.00
C ALA A 2 12.61 15.69 7.65
N PHE A 3 13.07 14.44 7.65
CA PHE A 3 13.49 13.75 6.45
C PHE A 3 13.30 12.24 6.54
N GLY A 4 13.37 11.59 5.39
CA GLY A 4 13.52 10.14 5.29
C GLY A 4 14.03 9.75 3.92
N GLY A 5 14.35 8.48 3.72
CA GLY A 5 14.79 7.96 2.44
C GLY A 5 13.91 6.82 1.93
N PRO A 6 14.17 6.33 0.72
CA PRO A 6 13.38 5.25 0.13
C PRO A 6 13.65 3.90 0.82
N ASP A 7 12.63 3.05 0.77
CA ASP A 7 12.70 1.65 1.16
C ASP A 7 13.02 0.81 -0.09
N ASP A 8 14.26 0.34 -0.18
CA ASP A 8 14.80 -0.35 -1.36
C ASP A 8 14.87 -1.87 -1.14
N ALA A 9 14.80 -2.62 -2.25
CA ALA A 9 14.92 -4.07 -2.23
C ALA A 9 16.39 -4.49 -2.30
N HIS A 10 16.79 -5.44 -1.44
CA HIS A 10 18.15 -5.96 -1.46
C HIS A 10 18.30 -7.07 -2.52
N HIS A 11 19.46 -7.16 -3.17
CA HIS A 11 19.71 -8.14 -4.24
C HIS A 11 19.56 -9.60 -3.78
N SER A 12 19.83 -9.87 -2.49
CA SER A 12 19.72 -11.19 -1.85
C SER A 12 18.27 -11.63 -1.56
N PHE A 13 17.26 -10.85 -1.94
CA PHE A 13 15.87 -11.22 -1.73
C PHE A 13 15.50 -12.51 -2.48
N THR A 14 14.74 -13.38 -1.80
CA THR A 14 14.19 -14.60 -2.42
C THR A 14 13.20 -14.24 -3.53
N PRO A 15 12.87 -15.17 -4.44
CA PRO A 15 11.86 -14.93 -5.47
C PRO A 15 10.52 -14.42 -4.91
N THR A 16 10.09 -14.95 -3.77
CA THR A 16 8.88 -14.49 -3.06
C THR A 16 9.01 -13.07 -2.56
N GLN A 17 10.16 -12.70 -1.99
CA GLN A 17 10.41 -11.34 -1.52
C GLN A 17 10.51 -10.34 -2.68
N LYS A 18 11.09 -10.73 -3.82
CA LYS A 18 11.11 -9.92 -5.04
C LYS A 18 9.70 -9.70 -5.58
N ALA A 19 8.88 -10.75 -5.64
CA ALA A 19 7.47 -10.64 -6.05
C ALA A 19 6.65 -9.75 -5.12
N ILE A 20 6.81 -9.89 -3.80
CA ILE A 20 6.21 -9.01 -2.81
C ILE A 20 6.68 -7.56 -3.01
N SER A 21 7.98 -7.35 -3.22
CA SER A 21 8.52 -6.02 -3.46
C SER A 21 7.92 -5.39 -4.71
N TYR A 22 7.83 -6.16 -5.80
CA TYR A 22 7.18 -5.73 -7.04
C TYR A 22 5.72 -5.34 -6.81
N ALA A 23 4.92 -6.18 -6.15
CA ALA A 23 3.53 -5.85 -5.84
C ALA A 23 3.45 -4.56 -4.99
N MET A 24 4.39 -4.36 -4.08
CA MET A 24 4.45 -3.19 -3.21
C MET A 24 4.89 -1.89 -3.91
N THR A 25 5.46 -1.94 -5.12
CA THR A 25 5.99 -0.76 -5.83
C THR A 25 5.44 -0.58 -7.24
N SER A 26 4.73 -1.56 -7.80
CA SER A 26 4.17 -1.47 -9.15
C SER A 26 3.05 -0.44 -9.24
N VAL A 27 2.97 0.25 -10.38
CA VAL A 27 1.89 1.20 -10.68
C VAL A 27 0.56 0.46 -10.81
N PHE A 28 0.57 -0.77 -11.32
CA PHE A 28 -0.64 -1.57 -11.50
C PHE A 28 -1.32 -1.94 -10.19
N THR A 29 -0.58 -2.02 -9.08
CA THR A 29 -1.09 -2.44 -7.77
C THR A 29 -1.22 -1.30 -6.77
N THR A 30 -0.37 -0.26 -6.88
CA THR A 30 -0.32 0.84 -5.91
C THR A 30 -0.75 2.18 -6.49
N GLY A 31 -1.04 2.28 -7.79
CA GLY A 31 -1.30 3.55 -8.46
C GLY A 31 -0.10 4.50 -8.47
N GLY A 32 1.11 3.99 -8.22
CA GLY A 32 2.34 4.79 -8.17
C GLY A 32 2.49 5.64 -6.90
N ILE A 33 1.79 5.31 -5.81
CA ILE A 33 1.80 6.06 -4.54
C ILE A 33 3.13 5.92 -3.77
N ARG A 34 3.95 4.90 -4.06
CA ARG A 34 5.15 4.62 -3.25
C ARG A 34 6.44 5.15 -3.87
N GLY A 35 7.30 5.72 -3.01
CA GLY A 35 8.71 5.95 -3.31
C GLY A 35 9.06 7.24 -4.05
N LYS A 36 8.15 8.20 -4.18
CA LYS A 36 8.42 9.51 -4.81
C LYS A 36 7.99 10.68 -3.91
N SER A 37 8.72 11.79 -3.99
CA SER A 37 8.48 13.02 -3.21
C SER A 37 7.10 13.64 -3.47
N ASN A 38 6.68 13.63 -4.75
CA ASN A 38 5.32 13.89 -5.19
C ASN A 38 4.81 12.65 -5.91
N ASN A 39 3.77 12.03 -5.38
CA ASN A 39 3.14 10.87 -5.99
C ASN A 39 1.61 11.00 -5.96
N ALA A 40 0.91 10.04 -6.57
CA ALA A 40 -0.56 10.00 -6.58
C ALA A 40 -1.18 10.01 -5.16
N GLY A 41 -0.42 9.61 -4.14
CA GLY A 41 -0.79 9.66 -2.72
C GLY A 41 -0.53 11.01 -2.05
N GLY A 42 0.22 11.94 -2.66
CA GLY A 42 0.45 13.30 -2.20
C GLY A 42 1.88 13.58 -1.79
N GLN A 43 2.04 14.40 -0.75
CA GLN A 43 3.33 14.77 -0.17
C GLN A 43 4.02 13.56 0.46
N PHE A 44 5.36 13.60 0.52
CA PHE A 44 6.15 12.57 1.18
C PHE A 44 5.88 12.52 2.68
N HIS A 45 5.65 11.31 3.19
CA HIS A 45 5.52 11.01 4.62
C HIS A 45 6.60 9.99 4.98
N PRO A 46 7.65 10.37 5.74
CA PRO A 46 8.70 9.46 6.14
C PRO A 46 8.14 8.32 6.99
N ARG A 47 8.77 7.15 6.86
CA ARG A 47 8.39 5.95 7.61
C ARG A 47 9.18 5.90 8.89
N SER A 48 8.59 5.41 9.98
CA SER A 48 9.21 5.39 11.31
C SER A 48 10.60 4.73 11.34
N PHE A 49 10.84 3.76 10.46
CA PHE A 49 12.11 3.03 10.35
C PHE A 49 13.22 3.79 9.61
N ASN A 50 12.91 4.90 8.94
CA ASN A 50 13.87 5.72 8.17
C ASN A 50 13.44 7.19 8.23
N MET A 51 13.17 7.68 9.44
CA MET A 51 12.77 9.05 9.70
C MET A 51 13.79 9.74 10.59
N GLY A 52 14.25 10.91 10.16
CA GLY A 52 15.01 11.84 11.00
C GLY A 52 14.24 13.13 11.21
N LEU A 53 14.40 13.76 12.37
CA LEU A 53 13.79 15.04 12.68
C LEU A 53 14.69 15.91 13.55
N SER A 54 14.58 17.22 13.39
CA SER A 54 15.25 18.18 14.28
C SER A 54 14.57 18.23 15.65
N ARG A 55 15.33 18.58 16.70
CA ARG A 55 14.78 18.80 18.06
C ARG A 55 13.62 19.79 18.05
N LYS A 56 13.72 20.88 17.28
CA LYS A 56 12.67 21.89 17.13
C LYS A 56 11.33 21.31 16.67
N VAL A 57 11.36 20.34 15.74
CA VAL A 57 10.13 19.66 15.29
C VAL A 57 9.52 18.87 16.44
N TRP A 58 10.33 18.12 17.18
CA TRP A 58 9.85 17.33 18.32
C TRP A 58 9.29 18.21 19.44
N GLU A 59 9.98 19.29 19.82
CA GLU A 59 9.51 20.22 20.85
C GLU A 59 8.20 20.91 20.47
N LYS A 60 8.00 21.19 19.17
CA LYS A 60 6.79 21.86 18.67
C LYS A 60 5.61 20.92 18.47
N VAL A 61 5.85 19.73 17.91
CA VAL A 61 4.81 18.79 17.46
C VAL A 61 4.57 17.68 18.49
N GLY A 62 5.54 17.39 19.35
CA GLY A 62 5.55 16.25 20.27
C GLY A 62 5.99 14.95 19.60
N GLY A 63 5.76 13.82 20.28
CA GLY A 63 6.00 12.47 19.77
C GLY A 63 4.77 11.84 19.11
N PHE A 64 4.76 10.51 19.02
CA PHE A 64 3.60 9.74 18.55
C PHE A 64 2.44 9.83 19.56
N ILE A 65 1.24 10.17 19.08
CA ILE A 65 0.03 10.23 19.92
C ILE A 65 -0.86 9.00 19.76
N ILE A 66 -0.68 8.24 18.67
CA ILE A 66 -1.31 6.94 18.47
C ILE A 66 -0.25 5.84 18.57
N THR A 67 -0.61 4.73 19.20
CA THR A 67 0.33 3.62 19.44
C THR A 67 0.43 2.67 18.25
N ARG A 68 -0.61 2.61 17.40
CA ARG A 68 -0.74 1.66 16.28
C ARG A 68 -1.62 2.25 15.17
N LEU A 69 -1.57 1.59 14.01
CA LEU A 69 -2.43 1.85 12.84
C LEU A 69 -2.19 3.22 12.20
N GLY A 70 -0.93 3.49 11.85
CA GLY A 70 -0.56 4.64 11.02
C GLY A 70 0.08 5.78 11.79
N GLU A 71 0.77 5.46 12.89
CA GLU A 71 1.48 6.40 13.76
C GLU A 71 2.50 7.25 13.02
N ASP A 72 3.19 6.67 12.03
CA ASP A 72 4.18 7.36 11.22
C ASP A 72 3.55 8.38 10.27
N ILE A 73 2.42 8.03 9.63
CA ILE A 73 1.66 8.91 8.75
C ILE A 73 0.98 10.02 9.56
N GLU A 74 0.34 9.68 10.68
CA GLU A 74 -0.27 10.63 11.62
C GLU A 74 0.76 11.69 12.05
N TYR A 75 1.93 11.25 12.50
CA TYR A 75 2.98 12.16 12.95
C TYR A 75 3.48 13.05 11.81
N SER A 76 3.70 12.47 10.63
CA SER A 76 4.11 13.22 9.44
C SER A 76 3.08 14.27 9.01
N ILE A 77 1.78 14.00 9.14
CA ILE A 77 0.72 14.97 8.86
C ILE A 77 0.80 16.15 9.84
N ARG A 78 0.98 15.90 11.14
CA ARG A 78 1.14 16.99 12.11
C ARG A 78 2.36 17.86 11.85
N ILE A 79 3.49 17.25 11.44
CA ILE A 79 4.70 17.99 11.05
C ILE A 79 4.42 18.92 9.87
N HIS A 80 3.74 18.41 8.83
CA HIS A 80 3.31 19.23 7.68
C HIS A 80 2.34 20.36 8.10
N GLN A 81 1.35 20.06 8.94
CA GLN A 81 0.39 21.05 9.44
C GLN A 81 1.03 22.14 10.31
N ALA A 82 2.12 21.82 11.01
CA ALA A 82 2.91 22.77 11.77
C ALA A 82 3.82 23.66 10.89
N GLY A 83 3.77 23.49 9.56
CA GLY A 83 4.51 24.32 8.59
C GLY A 83 5.97 23.92 8.39
N PHE A 84 6.39 22.77 8.94
CA PHE A 84 7.76 22.27 8.78
C PHE A 84 7.98 21.63 7.42
N LYS A 85 9.21 21.71 6.90
CA LYS A 85 9.60 21.09 5.63
C LYS A 85 10.04 19.65 5.86
N ILE A 86 9.40 18.74 5.13
CA ILE A 86 9.75 17.32 5.08
C ILE A 86 10.42 16.99 3.73
N GLY A 87 11.65 16.48 3.79
CA GLY A 87 12.42 16.09 2.60
C GLY A 87 12.51 14.58 2.40
N LEU A 88 12.47 14.14 1.14
CA LEU A 88 12.95 12.80 0.75
C LEU A 88 14.43 12.94 0.38
N ILE A 89 15.30 12.14 0.99
CA ILE A 89 16.72 12.01 0.63
C ILE A 89 16.85 10.73 -0.20
N PRO A 90 16.96 10.80 -1.55
CA PRO A 90 16.90 9.62 -2.41
C PRO A 90 18.02 8.61 -2.15
N ASP A 91 19.19 9.11 -1.77
CA ASP A 91 20.38 8.29 -1.55
C ASP A 91 20.44 7.64 -0.15
N ALA A 92 19.60 8.09 0.79
CA ALA A 92 19.49 7.54 2.15
C ALA A 92 18.64 6.25 2.17
N LYS A 93 19.06 5.26 1.38
CA LYS A 93 18.36 4.00 1.21
C LYS A 93 18.43 3.15 2.48
N VAL A 94 17.28 2.66 2.94
CA VAL A 94 17.21 1.64 4.00
C VAL A 94 16.60 0.37 3.44
N TYR A 95 17.36 -0.73 3.49
CA TYR A 95 16.91 -2.03 3.01
C TYR A 95 16.02 -2.70 4.05
N HIS A 96 14.69 -2.61 3.88
CA HIS A 96 13.77 -3.38 4.72
C HIS A 96 13.50 -4.75 4.14
N LYS A 97 13.78 -5.79 4.93
CA LYS A 97 13.47 -7.15 4.54
C LYS A 97 11.96 -7.31 4.35
N ARG A 98 11.55 -7.64 3.11
CA ARG A 98 10.16 -7.98 2.79
C ARG A 98 9.73 -9.24 3.53
N ARG A 99 8.42 -9.39 3.74
CA ARG A 99 7.84 -10.61 4.35
C ARG A 99 8.29 -11.84 3.57
N THR A 100 8.58 -12.92 4.30
CA THR A 100 9.10 -14.16 3.72
C THR A 100 8.00 -15.11 3.26
N SER A 101 6.75 -14.88 3.70
CA SER A 101 5.58 -15.68 3.31
C SER A 101 4.38 -14.82 2.95
N PHE A 102 3.53 -15.37 2.08
CA PHE A 102 2.27 -14.76 1.68
C PHE A 102 1.27 -14.60 2.82
N LYS A 103 1.29 -15.49 3.83
CA LYS A 103 0.46 -15.35 5.04
C LYS A 103 0.84 -14.13 5.86
N GLN A 104 2.14 -13.87 6.03
CA GLN A 104 2.61 -12.66 6.71
C GLN A 104 2.32 -11.41 5.88
N PHE A 105 2.47 -11.51 4.56
CA PHE A 105 2.15 -10.44 3.62
C PHE A 105 0.67 -10.06 3.69
N TRP A 106 -0.25 -11.03 3.64
CA TRP A 106 -1.68 -10.81 3.83
C TRP A 106 -1.97 -10.02 5.11
N LYS A 107 -1.47 -10.49 6.26
CA LYS A 107 -1.68 -9.82 7.55
C LYS A 107 -1.20 -8.36 7.54
N GLN A 108 -0.06 -8.11 6.89
CA GLN A 108 0.50 -6.77 6.76
C GLN A 108 -0.39 -5.86 5.89
N LEU A 109 -0.88 -6.35 4.75
CA LEU A 109 -1.65 -5.53 3.81
C LEU A 109 -3.06 -5.27 4.34
N HIS A 110 -3.65 -6.26 5.01
CA HIS A 110 -4.88 -6.09 5.76
C HIS A 110 -4.73 -5.03 6.86
N PHE A 111 -3.62 -5.05 7.60
CA PHE A 111 -3.31 -4.00 8.58
C PHE A 111 -3.17 -2.62 7.92
N PHE A 112 -2.56 -2.50 6.74
CA PHE A 112 -2.45 -1.23 6.02
C PHE A 112 -3.82 -0.71 5.54
N GLY A 113 -4.71 -1.58 5.06
CA GLY A 113 -6.07 -1.21 4.69
C GLY A 113 -6.84 -0.62 5.87
N ARG A 114 -6.74 -1.28 7.04
CA ARG A 114 -7.33 -0.78 8.30
C ARG A 114 -6.72 0.55 8.75
N ALA A 115 -5.38 0.63 8.75
CA ALA A 115 -4.66 1.83 9.13
C ALA A 115 -5.05 3.04 8.27
N ARG A 116 -5.35 2.83 6.98
CA ARG A 116 -5.79 3.92 6.10
C ARG A 116 -7.05 4.59 6.64
N ILE A 117 -8.06 3.81 7.00
CA ILE A 117 -9.32 4.32 7.56
C ILE A 117 -9.08 4.95 8.94
N ASN A 118 -8.27 4.31 9.77
CA ASN A 118 -7.91 4.86 11.08
C ASN A 118 -7.30 6.26 10.96
N ILE A 119 -6.37 6.49 10.04
CA ILE A 119 -5.83 7.84 9.83
C ILE A 119 -6.91 8.79 9.28
N THR A 120 -7.83 8.32 8.44
CA THR A 120 -8.94 9.13 7.91
C THR A 120 -9.87 9.63 9.01
N THR A 121 -10.05 8.90 10.12
CA THR A 121 -10.86 9.41 11.24
C THR A 121 -10.22 10.63 11.92
N PHE A 122 -8.90 10.75 11.91
CA PHE A 122 -8.19 11.94 12.40
C PHE A 122 -8.07 13.03 11.33
N TYR A 123 -7.83 12.62 10.07
CA TYR A 123 -7.56 13.52 8.95
C TYR A 123 -8.38 13.13 7.70
N PRO A 124 -9.67 13.52 7.62
CA PRO A 124 -10.56 13.09 6.54
C PRO A 124 -10.05 13.44 5.13
N LYS A 125 -9.41 14.61 5.00
CA LYS A 125 -8.86 15.12 3.72
C LYS A 125 -7.73 14.25 3.14
N THR A 126 -7.18 13.31 3.91
CA THR A 126 -6.10 12.41 3.43
C THR A 126 -6.62 11.23 2.61
N LEU A 127 -7.93 10.96 2.64
CA LEU A 127 -8.53 9.88 1.88
C LEU A 127 -8.72 10.30 0.41
N LYS A 128 -7.89 9.75 -0.47
CA LYS A 128 -7.94 9.94 -1.92
C LYS A 128 -8.64 8.80 -2.65
N VAL A 129 -9.17 9.09 -3.85
CA VAL A 129 -9.82 8.11 -4.75
C VAL A 129 -8.92 6.91 -5.03
N VAL A 130 -7.62 7.12 -5.21
CA VAL A 130 -6.66 6.04 -5.47
C VAL A 130 -6.61 4.97 -4.36
N HIS A 131 -6.97 5.32 -3.11
CA HIS A 131 -7.04 4.34 -2.02
C HIS A 131 -8.23 3.38 -2.11
N PHE A 132 -9.23 3.69 -2.95
CA PHE A 132 -10.38 2.82 -3.21
C PHE A 132 -10.11 1.78 -4.31
N PHE A 133 -9.02 1.93 -5.08
CA PHE A 133 -8.68 0.97 -6.13
C PHE A 133 -8.60 -0.49 -5.63
N PRO A 134 -7.96 -0.80 -4.48
CA PRO A 134 -7.97 -2.16 -3.94
C PRO A 134 -9.38 -2.66 -3.55
N VAL A 135 -10.26 -1.76 -3.09
CA VAL A 135 -11.65 -2.10 -2.75
C VAL A 135 -12.43 -2.48 -4.02
N LEU A 136 -12.34 -1.64 -5.06
CA LEU A 136 -12.96 -1.90 -6.35
C LEU A 136 -12.44 -3.20 -6.97
N PHE A 137 -11.14 -3.45 -6.92
CA PHE A 137 -10.55 -4.71 -7.37
C PHE A 137 -11.10 -5.91 -6.57
N THR A 138 -11.19 -5.80 -5.25
CA THR A 138 -11.69 -6.90 -4.39
C THR A 138 -13.15 -7.22 -4.69
N LEU A 139 -14.00 -6.20 -4.78
CA LEU A 139 -15.42 -6.38 -5.11
C LEU A 139 -15.59 -6.90 -6.54
N GLY A 140 -14.82 -6.39 -7.51
CA GLY A 140 -14.82 -6.87 -8.88
C GLY A 140 -14.39 -8.33 -8.99
N LEU A 141 -13.39 -8.76 -8.21
CA LEU A 141 -12.98 -10.16 -8.15
C LEU A 141 -14.08 -11.05 -7.57
N ILE A 142 -14.72 -10.65 -6.46
CA ILE A 142 -15.85 -11.39 -5.87
C ILE A 142 -17.02 -11.46 -6.85
N PHE A 143 -17.36 -10.35 -7.49
CA PHE A 143 -18.41 -10.29 -8.51
C PHE A 143 -18.11 -11.22 -9.68
N THR A 144 -16.87 -11.23 -10.18
CA THR A 144 -16.44 -12.13 -11.26
C THR A 144 -16.62 -13.59 -10.85
N LEU A 145 -16.25 -13.96 -9.62
CA LEU A 145 -16.43 -15.33 -9.12
C LEU A 145 -17.91 -15.72 -9.04
N ILE A 146 -18.78 -14.84 -8.51
CA ILE A 146 -20.22 -15.08 -8.43
C ILE A 146 -20.83 -15.20 -9.84
N ALA A 147 -20.45 -14.32 -10.77
CA ALA A 147 -20.93 -14.35 -12.14
C ALA A 147 -20.59 -15.68 -12.84
N ASN A 148 -19.41 -16.24 -12.58
CA ASN A 148 -19.03 -17.56 -13.10
C ASN A 148 -19.86 -18.68 -12.46
N ILE A 149 -20.05 -18.68 -11.14
CA ILE A 149 -20.84 -19.71 -10.43
C ILE A 149 -22.30 -19.73 -10.92
N LEU A 150 -22.87 -18.55 -11.18
CA LEU A 150 -24.24 -18.38 -11.62
C LEU A 150 -24.39 -18.41 -13.15
N ASN A 151 -23.30 -18.65 -13.89
CA ASN A 151 -23.26 -18.67 -15.36
C ASN A 151 -23.88 -17.41 -16.01
N TRP A 152 -23.67 -16.24 -15.41
CA TRP A 152 -24.15 -14.99 -15.96
C TRP A 152 -23.44 -14.67 -17.28
N GLN A 153 -24.18 -14.12 -18.25
CA GLN A 153 -23.66 -13.77 -19.58
C GLN A 153 -22.49 -12.77 -19.54
N ILE A 154 -22.35 -12.00 -18.46
CA ILE A 154 -21.25 -11.05 -18.26
C ILE A 154 -19.94 -11.74 -17.81
N ALA A 155 -19.99 -12.98 -17.32
CA ALA A 155 -18.82 -13.66 -16.75
C ALA A 155 -17.62 -13.77 -17.71
N PRO A 156 -17.79 -14.12 -19.00
CA PRO A 156 -16.67 -14.15 -19.95
C PRO A 156 -15.98 -12.80 -20.12
N ILE A 157 -16.75 -11.70 -20.12
CA ILE A 157 -16.22 -10.34 -20.23
C ILE A 157 -15.40 -9.99 -18.98
N CYS A 158 -15.93 -10.28 -17.79
CA CYS A 158 -15.20 -10.08 -16.53
C CYS A 158 -13.89 -10.89 -16.49
N ASN A 159 -13.94 -12.16 -16.91
CA ASN A 159 -12.77 -13.03 -16.99
C ASN A 159 -11.72 -12.48 -17.96
N LEU A 160 -12.14 -11.96 -19.12
CA LEU A 160 -11.23 -11.35 -20.09
C LEU A 160 -10.48 -10.15 -19.50
N PHE A 161 -11.20 -9.22 -18.84
CA PHE A 161 -10.57 -8.07 -18.20
C PHE A 161 -9.61 -8.49 -17.07
N LEU A 162 -10.00 -9.49 -16.27
CA LEU A 162 -9.14 -10.03 -15.23
C LEU A 162 -7.85 -10.64 -15.83
N VAL A 163 -7.97 -11.48 -16.86
CA VAL A 163 -6.81 -12.09 -17.54
C VAL A 163 -5.89 -11.02 -18.12
N ILE A 164 -6.42 -10.01 -18.82
CA ILE A 164 -5.63 -8.90 -19.36
C ILE A 164 -4.85 -8.20 -18.23
N TYR A 165 -5.53 -7.88 -17.12
CA TYR A 165 -4.88 -7.24 -15.98
C TYR A 165 -3.77 -8.09 -15.35
N LEU A 166 -3.99 -9.39 -15.19
CA LEU A 166 -2.97 -10.31 -14.65
C LEU A 166 -1.79 -10.48 -15.62
N LEU A 167 -2.03 -10.47 -16.93
CA LEU A 167 -0.97 -10.48 -17.95
C LEU A 167 -0.14 -9.19 -17.92
N LEU A 168 -0.77 -8.02 -17.76
CA LEU A 168 -0.04 -6.76 -17.60
C LEU A 168 0.91 -6.82 -16.38
N ILE A 169 0.43 -7.33 -15.25
CA ILE A 169 1.25 -7.57 -14.06
C ILE A 169 2.40 -8.54 -14.36
N PHE A 170 2.11 -9.63 -15.06
CA PHE A 170 3.10 -10.65 -15.39
C PHE A 170 4.22 -10.09 -16.26
N PHE A 171 3.89 -9.44 -17.38
CA PHE A 171 4.88 -8.92 -18.33
C PHE A 171 5.69 -7.77 -17.74
N ASP A 172 5.08 -6.87 -16.95
CA ASP A 172 5.82 -5.81 -16.24
C ASP A 172 6.77 -6.39 -15.17
N ALA A 173 6.30 -7.37 -14.39
CA ALA A 173 7.12 -8.05 -13.40
C ALA A 173 8.29 -8.81 -14.05
N TRP A 174 8.02 -9.50 -15.16
CA TRP A 174 9.03 -10.23 -15.91
C TRP A 174 10.07 -9.29 -16.51
N SER A 175 9.64 -8.18 -17.12
CA SER A 175 10.53 -7.17 -17.68
C SER A 175 11.48 -6.57 -16.62
N LYS A 176 10.97 -6.29 -15.41
CA LYS A 176 11.75 -5.69 -14.31
C LYS A 176 12.66 -6.67 -13.58
N ASN A 177 12.22 -7.92 -13.38
CA ASN A 177 12.97 -8.90 -12.58
C ASN A 177 13.76 -9.90 -13.42
N LYS A 178 13.52 -9.96 -14.73
CA LYS A 178 14.13 -10.92 -15.68
C LYS A 178 14.01 -12.38 -15.22
N SER A 179 12.91 -12.70 -14.53
CA SER A 179 12.66 -14.05 -13.98
C SER A 179 11.19 -14.44 -14.10
N LEU A 180 10.91 -15.53 -14.81
CA LEU A 180 9.56 -16.08 -14.97
C LEU A 180 8.97 -16.51 -13.62
N LYS A 181 9.78 -17.12 -12.76
CA LYS A 181 9.36 -17.51 -11.39
C LYS A 181 8.88 -16.30 -10.60
N VAL A 182 9.61 -15.18 -10.66
CA VAL A 182 9.20 -13.95 -9.98
C VAL A 182 7.96 -13.35 -10.62
N ALA A 183 7.83 -13.37 -11.95
CA ALA A 183 6.65 -12.88 -12.65
C ALA A 183 5.36 -13.61 -12.24
N PHE A 184 5.38 -14.95 -12.17
CA PHE A 184 4.25 -15.73 -11.67
C PHE A 184 3.94 -15.42 -10.21
N LEU A 185 4.97 -15.40 -9.34
CA LEU A 185 4.78 -15.06 -7.93
C LEU A 185 4.24 -13.63 -7.73
N SER A 186 4.57 -12.70 -8.63
CA SER A 186 4.07 -11.32 -8.61
C SER A 186 2.57 -11.23 -8.87
N ILE A 187 2.00 -12.12 -9.70
CA ILE A 187 0.54 -12.23 -9.87
C ILE A 187 -0.10 -12.55 -8.51
N PHE A 188 0.37 -13.61 -7.85
CA PHE A 188 -0.14 -14.00 -6.53
C PHE A 188 0.04 -12.89 -5.50
N ALA A 189 1.21 -12.25 -5.47
CA ALA A 189 1.48 -11.12 -4.59
C ALA A 189 0.53 -9.94 -4.86
N ALA A 190 0.25 -9.61 -6.13
CA ALA A 190 -0.65 -8.53 -6.49
C ALA A 190 -2.09 -8.80 -6.04
N ILE A 191 -2.60 -10.00 -6.30
CA ILE A 191 -3.95 -10.41 -5.85
C ILE A 191 -4.03 -10.32 -4.33
N ILE A 192 -3.05 -10.89 -3.59
CA ILE A 192 -3.01 -10.83 -2.13
C ILE A 192 -2.96 -9.38 -1.65
N GLN A 193 -2.15 -8.53 -2.25
CA GLN A 193 -2.02 -7.15 -1.83
C GLN A 193 -3.33 -6.39 -1.96
N LEU A 194 -3.97 -6.48 -3.12
CA LEU A 194 -5.20 -5.76 -3.41
C LEU A 194 -6.36 -6.27 -2.57
N THR A 195 -6.52 -7.60 -2.47
CA THR A 195 -7.59 -8.22 -1.69
C THR A 195 -7.41 -8.01 -0.19
N ALA A 196 -6.23 -8.27 0.37
CA ALA A 196 -5.98 -8.10 1.80
C ALA A 196 -6.18 -6.64 2.22
N TYR A 197 -5.63 -5.69 1.45
CA TYR A 197 -5.85 -4.26 1.71
C TYR A 197 -7.33 -3.90 1.58
N GLY A 198 -8.00 -4.34 0.50
CA GLY A 198 -9.41 -4.08 0.26
C GLY A 198 -10.31 -4.55 1.39
N PHE A 199 -10.12 -5.78 1.88
CA PHE A 199 -10.82 -6.30 3.06
C PHE A 199 -10.55 -5.47 4.31
N GLY A 200 -9.28 -5.17 4.60
CA GLY A 200 -8.93 -4.37 5.77
C GLY A 200 -9.52 -2.96 5.72
N PHE A 201 -9.53 -2.35 4.54
CA PHE A 201 -10.15 -1.04 4.30
C PHE A 201 -11.66 -1.10 4.54
N MET A 202 -12.38 -2.02 3.88
CA MET A 202 -13.83 -2.16 4.02
C MET A 202 -14.24 -2.44 5.47
N GLN A 203 -13.48 -3.30 6.17
CA GLN A 203 -13.74 -3.65 7.55
C GLN A 203 -13.78 -2.42 8.46
N ASP A 204 -12.73 -1.59 8.43
CA ASP A 204 -12.67 -0.43 9.31
C ASP A 204 -13.48 0.76 8.76
N PHE A 205 -13.71 0.83 7.45
CA PHE A 205 -14.64 1.80 6.85
C PHE A 205 -16.04 1.61 7.42
N TRP A 206 -16.54 0.37 7.41
CA TRP A 206 -17.82 0.02 8.00
C TRP A 206 -17.86 0.30 9.50
N LYS A 207 -16.86 -0.19 10.26
CA LYS A 207 -16.83 -0.03 11.72
C LYS A 207 -16.73 1.42 12.18
N LYS A 208 -15.83 2.21 11.58
CA LYS A 208 -15.47 3.54 12.10
C LYS A 208 -16.25 4.66 11.46
N LEU A 209 -16.55 4.57 10.16
CA LEU A 209 -17.21 5.68 9.44
C LEU A 209 -18.73 5.49 9.35
N ILE A 210 -19.22 4.24 9.23
CA ILE A 210 -20.65 3.95 9.17
C ILE A 210 -21.22 3.71 10.57
N LEU A 211 -20.68 2.73 11.30
CA LEU A 211 -21.19 2.39 12.63
C LEU A 211 -20.70 3.34 13.74
N LYS A 212 -19.73 4.22 13.46
CA LYS A 212 -19.10 5.14 14.43
C LYS A 212 -18.55 4.44 15.69
N ASN A 213 -18.22 3.15 15.59
CA ASN A 213 -17.56 2.40 16.65
C ASN A 213 -16.05 2.70 16.62
N LYS A 214 -15.50 3.14 17.76
CA LYS A 214 -14.08 3.55 17.88
C LYS A 214 -13.11 2.37 17.79
#